data_AF-X1T067-F1
#
_entry.id   AF-X1T067-F1
#
_cell.length_a   1.000
_cell.length_b   1.000
_cell.length_c   1.000
_cell.angle_alpha   90.00
_cell.angle_beta   90.00
_cell.angle_gamma   90.00
#
_symmetry.space_group_name_H-M   'P 1'
#
loop_
_entity.id
_entity.type
_entity.pdbx_description
1 polymer ?
#
loop_
_entity_poly.entity_id
_entity_poly.type
_entity_poly.pdbx_seq_one_letter_code
_entity_poly.pdbx_strand_id
1 'polypeptide(L)'
;IASAAIRGAYKIVAQAEKKWQEAMDKWGANEPVGFPNTAYYLPVIYGILGMKVEKLGDMEPVLKKCKSMLPPPVREKHHLPYLGPTLDAGMITFFAEEVIEAIRYVEQPDFYTQQEEPTDDNIWLGAADDVILRKRGVEFVDGTAPGFAATINISARLV
;
A
#
# COMPACT_ATOMS: atom_id res chain seq x y z
N ILE A 1 -3.05 16.11 -15.12
CA ILE A 1 -3.31 15.07 -14.10
C ILE A 1 -2.43 13.83 -14.32
N ALA A 2 -2.55 13.12 -15.45
CA ALA A 2 -1.74 11.93 -15.78
C ALA A 2 -0.22 12.13 -15.54
N SER A 3 0.33 13.26 -16.00
CA SER A 3 1.74 13.62 -15.79
C SER A 3 2.12 13.71 -14.30
N ALA A 4 1.24 14.24 -13.45
CA ALA A 4 1.48 14.32 -12.01
C ALA A 4 1.36 12.95 -11.32
N ALA A 5 0.36 12.15 -11.69
CA ALA A 5 0.18 10.80 -11.17
C ALA A 5 1.39 9.90 -11.49
N ILE A 6 1.86 9.93 -12.74
CA ILE A 6 3.04 9.16 -13.16
C ILE A 6 4.27 9.62 -12.39
N ARG A 7 4.54 10.93 -12.30
CA ARG A 7 5.66 11.44 -11.47
C ARG A 7 5.54 11.01 -10.00
N GLY A 8 4.34 10.99 -9.45
CA GLY A 8 4.06 10.50 -8.10
C GLY A 8 4.48 9.04 -7.93
N ALA A 9 4.09 8.17 -8.86
CA ALA A 9 4.47 6.76 -8.84
C ALA A 9 6.00 6.56 -8.85
N TYR A 10 6.74 7.28 -9.71
CA TYR A 10 8.21 7.25 -9.69
C TYR A 10 8.78 7.62 -8.32
N LYS A 11 8.22 8.66 -7.69
CA LYS A 11 8.66 9.13 -6.37
C LYS A 11 8.41 8.07 -5.29
N ILE A 12 7.21 7.49 -5.22
CA ILE A 12 6.85 6.50 -4.20
C ILE A 12 7.65 5.20 -4.40
N VAL A 13 7.83 4.74 -5.64
CA VAL A 13 8.67 3.55 -5.92
C VAL A 13 10.12 3.77 -5.47
N ALA A 14 10.68 4.95 -5.72
CA ALA A 14 12.04 5.27 -5.26
C ALA A 14 12.14 5.34 -3.73
N GLN A 15 11.09 5.84 -3.05
CA GLN A 15 11.01 5.83 -1.59
C GLN A 15 10.93 4.41 -1.04
N ALA A 16 10.09 3.55 -1.63
CA ALA A 16 9.96 2.15 -1.24
C ALA A 16 11.26 1.38 -1.40
N GLU A 17 11.97 1.56 -2.52
CA GLU A 17 13.27 0.94 -2.74
C GLU A 17 14.30 1.39 -1.70
N LYS A 18 14.40 2.69 -1.45
CA LYS A 18 15.32 3.21 -0.43
C LYS A 18 15.00 2.63 0.94
N LYS A 19 13.72 2.61 1.31
CA LYS A 19 13.24 2.10 2.60
C LYS A 19 13.52 0.60 2.75
N TRP A 20 13.30 -0.17 1.68
CA TRP A 20 13.62 -1.59 1.63
C TRP A 20 15.12 -1.84 1.76
N GLN A 21 15.97 -1.07 1.09
CA GLN A 21 17.42 -1.21 1.24
C GLN A 21 17.88 -0.91 2.68
N GLU A 22 17.37 0.16 3.29
CA GLU A 22 17.63 0.48 4.70
C GLU A 22 17.21 -0.66 5.64
N ALA A 23 16.08 -1.31 5.35
CA ALA A 23 15.61 -2.45 6.11
C ALA A 23 16.47 -3.71 5.89
N MET A 24 16.85 -3.98 4.64
CA MET A 24 17.75 -5.08 4.30
C MET A 24 19.10 -4.95 4.99
N ASP A 25 19.64 -3.73 5.06
CA ASP A 25 20.92 -3.47 5.72
C ASP A 25 20.83 -3.65 7.25
N LYS A 26 19.65 -3.40 7.85
CA LYS A 26 19.44 -3.47 9.30
C LYS A 26 19.04 -4.85 9.82
N TRP A 27 18.11 -5.54 9.15
CA TRP A 27 17.57 -6.83 9.62
C TRP A 27 17.95 -8.02 8.73
N GLY A 28 18.31 -7.76 7.46
CA GLY A 28 18.68 -8.81 6.51
C GLY A 28 17.49 -9.51 5.83
N ALA A 29 17.80 -10.31 4.82
CA ALA A 29 16.82 -10.87 3.88
C ALA A 29 15.79 -11.82 4.51
N ASN A 30 16.11 -12.44 5.65
CA ASN A 30 15.27 -13.45 6.30
C ASN A 30 14.36 -12.88 7.39
N GLU A 31 14.40 -11.56 7.64
CA GLU A 31 13.51 -10.93 8.59
C GLU A 31 12.05 -11.11 8.15
N PRO A 32 11.18 -11.67 9.01
CA PRO A 32 9.76 -11.84 8.69
C PRO A 32 9.06 -10.49 8.50
N VAL A 33 8.13 -10.44 7.54
CA VAL A 33 7.29 -9.26 7.27
C VAL A 33 5.87 -9.69 6.99
N GLY A 34 4.90 -8.87 7.37
CA GLY A 34 3.49 -9.13 7.10
C GLY A 34 2.57 -8.25 7.92
N PHE A 35 1.28 -8.36 7.64
CA PHE A 35 0.23 -7.72 8.43
C PHE A 35 -0.33 -8.68 9.48
N PRO A 36 -0.87 -8.17 10.59
CA PRO A 36 -1.40 -9.01 11.66
C PRO A 36 -2.60 -9.82 11.17
N ASN A 37 -2.67 -11.08 11.61
CA ASN A 37 -3.86 -11.95 11.48
C ASN A 37 -4.44 -12.04 10.05
N THR A 38 -3.58 -12.13 9.04
CA THR A 38 -4.00 -12.35 7.65
C THR A 38 -3.43 -13.62 7.04
N ALA A 39 -4.25 -14.34 6.27
CA ALA A 39 -3.82 -15.48 5.45
C ALA A 39 -3.37 -15.07 4.03
N TYR A 40 -3.30 -13.77 3.75
CA TYR A 40 -3.14 -13.22 2.40
C TYR A 40 -1.80 -12.50 2.16
N TYR A 41 -0.77 -12.78 2.97
CA TYR A 41 0.56 -12.17 2.86
C TYR A 41 0.47 -10.63 2.89
N LEU A 42 0.93 -9.97 1.83
CA LEU A 42 0.63 -8.56 1.54
C LEU A 42 -0.55 -8.53 0.56
N PRO A 43 -1.79 -8.19 1.01
CA PRO A 43 -3.02 -8.46 0.26
C PRO A 43 -3.10 -7.84 -1.13
N VAL A 44 -2.58 -6.62 -1.34
CA VAL A 44 -2.67 -5.95 -2.65
C VAL A 44 -1.69 -6.58 -3.65
N ILE A 45 -0.44 -6.80 -3.23
CA ILE A 45 0.59 -7.48 -4.02
C ILE A 45 0.15 -8.91 -4.33
N TYR A 46 -0.32 -9.66 -3.34
CA TYR A 46 -0.78 -11.04 -3.54
C TYR A 46 -2.02 -11.09 -4.43
N GLY A 47 -3.00 -10.21 -4.20
CA GLY A 47 -4.25 -10.17 -4.96
C GLY A 47 -4.07 -9.88 -6.45
N ILE A 48 -3.09 -9.05 -6.82
CA ILE A 48 -2.87 -8.65 -8.21
C ILE A 48 -1.74 -9.44 -8.90
N LEU A 49 -0.63 -9.69 -8.19
CA LEU A 49 0.56 -10.31 -8.77
C LEU A 49 0.71 -11.80 -8.41
N GLY A 50 -0.02 -12.29 -7.42
CA GLY A 50 0.13 -13.65 -6.89
C GLY A 50 1.46 -13.89 -6.16
N MET A 51 2.22 -12.82 -5.89
CA MET A 51 3.51 -12.91 -5.20
C MET A 51 3.30 -13.02 -3.70
N LYS A 52 3.88 -14.06 -3.11
CA LYS A 52 3.85 -14.29 -1.66
C LYS A 52 5.05 -13.60 -1.03
N VAL A 53 4.80 -12.65 -0.14
CA VAL A 53 5.83 -11.90 0.57
C VAL A 53 5.74 -12.26 2.04
N GLU A 54 6.75 -12.98 2.54
CA GLU A 54 6.82 -13.47 3.93
C GLU A 54 8.02 -12.91 4.68
N LYS A 55 9.05 -12.47 3.94
CA LYS A 55 10.27 -11.87 4.48
C LYS A 55 10.77 -10.72 3.62
N LEU A 56 11.68 -9.89 4.17
CA LEU A 56 12.24 -8.74 3.47
C LEU A 56 12.83 -9.08 2.09
N GLY A 57 13.47 -10.25 1.95
CA GLY A 57 14.04 -10.69 0.67
C GLY A 57 13.00 -10.88 -0.44
N ASP A 58 11.76 -11.21 -0.09
CA ASP A 58 10.69 -11.45 -1.07
C ASP A 58 10.14 -10.15 -1.68
N MET A 59 10.47 -9.00 -1.09
CA MET A 59 10.08 -7.68 -1.63
C MET A 59 10.91 -7.26 -2.84
N GLU A 60 12.12 -7.80 -3.03
CA GLU A 60 12.98 -7.49 -4.19
C GLU A 60 12.29 -7.74 -5.55
N PRO A 61 11.71 -8.93 -5.82
CA PRO A 61 11.00 -9.17 -7.07
C PRO A 61 9.78 -8.26 -7.25
N VAL A 62 9.09 -7.87 -6.17
CA VAL A 62 7.98 -6.90 -6.22
C VAL A 62 8.48 -5.53 -6.67
N LEU A 63 9.56 -5.02 -6.06
CA LEU A 63 10.14 -3.72 -6.43
C LEU A 63 10.68 -3.73 -7.87
N LYS A 64 11.31 -4.82 -8.31
CA LYS A 64 11.71 -5.00 -9.71
C LYS A 64 10.51 -4.96 -10.65
N LYS A 65 9.40 -5.61 -10.28
CA LYS A 65 8.15 -5.59 -11.05
C LYS A 65 7.58 -4.18 -11.15
N CYS A 66 7.50 -3.45 -10.03
CA CYS A 66 7.09 -2.04 -10.01
C CYS A 66 7.90 -1.20 -10.99
N LYS A 67 9.23 -1.28 -10.95
CA LYS A 67 10.12 -0.56 -11.87
C LYS A 67 9.88 -0.92 -13.33
N SER A 68 9.70 -2.20 -13.64
CA SER A 68 9.47 -2.66 -15.01
C SER A 68 8.13 -2.20 -15.59
N MET A 69 7.14 -1.94 -14.73
CA MET A 69 5.80 -1.52 -15.13
C MET A 69 5.63 0.00 -15.11
N LEU A 70 6.58 0.76 -14.56
CA LEU A 70 6.47 2.21 -14.49
C LEU A 70 6.28 2.79 -15.90
N PRO A 71 5.19 3.53 -16.14
CA PRO A 71 4.93 4.10 -17.46
C PRO A 71 5.96 5.19 -17.79
N PRO A 72 6.25 5.43 -19.06
CA PRO A 72 7.12 6.53 -19.45
C PRO A 72 6.50 7.89 -19.08
N PRO A 73 7.30 8.95 -18.92
CA PRO A 73 6.78 10.30 -18.74
C PRO A 73 5.83 10.72 -19.87
N VAL A 74 4.78 11.45 -19.50
CA VAL A 74 3.80 11.96 -20.47
C VAL A 74 4.48 12.94 -21.43
N ARG A 75 4.30 12.74 -22.74
CA ARG A 75 4.83 13.62 -23.78
C ARG A 75 4.25 15.04 -23.65
N GLU A 76 5.09 16.06 -23.84
CA GLU A 76 4.66 17.46 -23.78
C GLU A 76 3.75 17.86 -24.95
N LYS A 77 4.01 17.31 -26.14
CA LYS A 77 3.25 17.59 -27.37
C LYS A 77 2.54 16.33 -27.85
N HIS A 78 1.31 16.48 -28.33
CA HIS A 78 0.46 15.40 -28.87
C HIS A 78 0.37 14.18 -27.93
N HIS A 79 0.04 14.40 -26.66
CA HIS A 79 -0.19 13.31 -25.73
C HIS A 79 -1.47 12.55 -26.10
N LEU A 80 -1.41 11.22 -26.03
CA LEU A 80 -2.58 10.38 -26.21
C LEU A 80 -3.48 10.50 -24.98
N PRO A 81 -4.79 10.76 -25.12
CA PRO A 81 -5.73 10.81 -23.99
C PRO A 81 -6.13 9.39 -23.56
N TYR A 82 -5.15 8.50 -23.37
CA TYR A 82 -5.34 7.13 -22.93
C TYR A 82 -5.01 7.00 -21.45
N LEU A 83 -5.98 6.48 -20.68
CA LEU A 83 -5.90 6.45 -19.22
C LEU A 83 -5.07 5.29 -18.67
N GLY A 84 -4.84 4.23 -19.45
CA GLY A 84 -4.16 3.00 -19.03
C GLY A 84 -2.85 3.24 -18.24
N PRO A 85 -1.86 3.96 -18.80
CA PRO A 85 -0.61 4.27 -18.09
C PRO A 85 -0.81 4.97 -16.76
N THR A 86 -1.86 5.80 -16.64
CA THR A 86 -2.16 6.50 -15.38
C THR A 86 -2.75 5.55 -14.33
N LEU A 87 -3.57 4.58 -14.75
CA LEU A 87 -4.09 3.53 -13.86
C LEU A 87 -2.98 2.59 -13.42
N ASP A 88 -2.09 2.21 -14.34
CA ASP A 88 -0.90 1.40 -14.01
C ASP A 88 -0.02 2.11 -12.98
N ALA A 89 0.22 3.42 -13.14
CA ALA A 89 0.94 4.22 -12.16
C ALA A 89 0.29 4.19 -10.77
N GLY A 90 -1.05 4.28 -10.70
CA GLY A 90 -1.79 4.17 -9.44
C GLY A 90 -1.62 2.79 -8.78
N MET A 91 -1.77 1.72 -9.56
CA MET A 91 -1.59 0.34 -9.08
C MET A 91 -0.17 0.09 -8.56
N ILE A 92 0.85 0.55 -9.30
CA ILE A 92 2.26 0.45 -8.89
C ILE A 92 2.51 1.22 -7.58
N THR A 93 1.83 2.37 -7.41
CA THR A 93 1.92 3.15 -6.17
C THR A 93 1.38 2.35 -4.98
N PHE A 94 0.26 1.62 -5.15
CA PHE A 94 -0.24 0.75 -4.08
C PHE A 94 0.75 -0.35 -3.70
N PHE A 95 1.40 -1.00 -4.66
CA PHE A 95 2.42 -2.00 -4.34
C PHE A 95 3.60 -1.41 -3.57
N ALA A 96 4.06 -0.21 -3.95
CA ALA A 96 5.17 0.46 -3.29
C ALA A 96 4.79 0.92 -1.86
N GLU A 97 3.60 1.49 -1.67
CA GLU A 97 3.09 1.86 -0.35
C GLU A 97 2.90 0.63 0.55
N GLU A 98 2.39 -0.49 0.02
CA GLU A 98 2.23 -1.72 0.81
C GLU A 98 3.57 -2.29 1.27
N VAL A 99 4.64 -2.18 0.46
CA VAL A 99 6.01 -2.51 0.88
C VAL A 99 6.49 -1.58 2.01
N ILE A 100 6.33 -0.26 1.85
CA ILE A 100 6.72 0.71 2.88
C ILE A 100 5.99 0.44 4.20
N GLU A 101 4.70 0.12 4.09
CA GLU A 101 3.84 -0.12 5.24
C GLU A 101 4.23 -1.42 5.94
N ALA A 102 4.46 -2.51 5.21
CA ALA A 102 4.95 -3.75 5.80
C ALA A 102 6.29 -3.57 6.53
N ILE A 103 7.19 -2.73 6.01
CA ILE A 103 8.45 -2.38 6.70
C ILE A 103 8.17 -1.56 7.98
N ARG A 104 7.19 -0.66 7.97
CA ARG A 104 6.79 0.10 9.17
C ARG A 104 6.34 -0.82 10.31
N TYR A 105 5.62 -1.89 10.02
CA TYR A 105 5.22 -2.88 11.03
C TYR A 105 6.42 -3.54 11.72
N VAL A 106 7.53 -3.73 11.01
CA VAL A 106 8.78 -4.24 11.59
C VAL A 106 9.50 -3.14 12.38
N GLU A 107 9.52 -1.92 11.86
CA GLU A 107 10.24 -0.80 12.45
C GLU A 107 9.62 -0.22 13.71
N GLN A 108 8.29 -0.17 13.73
CA GLN A 108 7.49 0.52 14.73
C GLN A 108 6.29 -0.37 15.08
N PRO A 109 6.53 -1.52 15.77
CA PRO A 109 5.48 -2.50 16.05
C PRO A 109 4.31 -1.93 16.87
N ASP A 110 4.59 -0.93 17.71
CA ASP A 110 3.61 -0.29 18.59
C ASP A 110 2.93 0.95 17.97
N PHE A 111 3.18 1.23 16.68
CA PHE A 111 2.60 2.42 16.02
C PHE A 111 1.08 2.29 15.84
N TYR A 112 0.58 1.08 15.58
CA TYR A 112 -0.83 0.81 15.33
C TYR A 112 -1.47 0.06 16.49
N THR A 113 -2.75 0.34 16.76
CA THR A 113 -3.51 -0.38 17.79
C THR A 113 -3.80 -1.83 17.38
N GLN A 114 -3.91 -2.10 16.07
CA GLN A 114 -4.35 -3.39 15.51
C GLN A 114 -5.74 -3.82 16.03
N GLN A 115 -6.56 -2.84 16.41
CA GLN A 115 -7.93 -3.03 16.90
C GLN A 115 -8.93 -2.44 15.92
N GLU A 116 -10.19 -2.87 16.05
CA GLU A 116 -11.31 -2.35 15.25
C GLU A 116 -11.60 -0.87 15.56
N GLU A 117 -11.38 -0.46 16.81
CA GLU A 117 -11.68 0.88 17.31
C GLU A 117 -10.39 1.56 17.82
N PRO A 118 -10.32 2.90 17.79
CA PRO A 118 -9.21 3.64 18.36
C PRO A 118 -9.18 3.50 19.89
N THR A 119 -8.00 3.73 20.47
CA THR A 119 -7.80 3.79 21.91
C THR A 119 -7.65 5.24 22.36
N ASP A 120 -7.74 5.48 23.67
CA ASP A 120 -7.57 6.83 24.24
C ASP A 120 -6.23 7.48 23.87
N ASP A 121 -5.17 6.66 23.74
CA ASP A 121 -3.80 7.11 23.48
C ASP A 121 -3.35 6.92 22.01
N ASN A 122 -4.10 6.19 21.19
CA ASN A 122 -3.72 5.90 19.80
C ASN A 122 -4.93 5.74 18.88
N ILE A 123 -4.99 6.59 17.85
CA ILE A 123 -6.06 6.64 16.84
C ILE A 123 -5.75 5.82 15.57
N TRP A 124 -4.52 5.31 15.43
CA TRP A 124 -4.07 4.64 14.22
C TRP A 124 -4.36 3.14 14.32
N LEU A 125 -5.32 2.66 13.52
CA LEU A 125 -5.74 1.26 13.56
C LEU A 125 -4.76 0.30 12.87
N GLY A 126 -4.19 0.76 11.76
CA GLY A 126 -3.32 -0.05 10.91
C GLY A 126 -4.08 -0.88 9.88
N ALA A 127 -3.50 -2.02 9.49
CA ALA A 127 -4.06 -2.96 8.55
C ALA A 127 -5.18 -3.74 9.24
N ALA A 128 -6.35 -3.76 8.61
CA ALA A 128 -7.49 -4.52 9.11
C ALA A 128 -7.21 -6.03 8.97
N ASP A 129 -7.42 -6.77 10.05
CA ASP A 129 -7.27 -8.23 10.02
C ASP A 129 -8.43 -8.92 9.28
N ASP A 130 -8.24 -10.21 8.97
CA ASP A 130 -9.25 -10.97 8.24
C ASP A 130 -10.56 -11.17 9.04
N VAL A 131 -10.55 -11.03 10.37
CA VAL A 131 -11.75 -11.17 11.20
C VAL A 131 -12.64 -9.95 11.02
N ILE A 132 -12.06 -8.75 11.11
CA ILE A 132 -12.73 -7.48 10.87
C ILE A 132 -13.26 -7.44 9.43
N LEU A 133 -12.43 -7.81 8.44
CA LEU A 133 -12.86 -7.83 7.03
C LEU A 133 -14.05 -8.78 6.80
N ARG A 134 -14.09 -9.96 7.44
CA ARG A 134 -15.22 -10.89 7.33
C ARG A 134 -16.49 -10.35 8.02
N LYS A 135 -16.34 -9.76 9.22
CA LYS A 135 -17.47 -9.18 9.98
C LYS A 135 -18.12 -8.02 9.20
N ARG A 136 -17.31 -7.06 8.74
CA ARG A 136 -17.78 -5.91 7.96
C ARG A 136 -18.20 -6.28 6.53
N GLY A 137 -17.62 -7.35 5.99
CA GLY A 137 -18.00 -7.90 4.68
C GLY A 137 -19.48 -8.27 4.58
N VAL A 138 -20.10 -8.78 5.66
CA VAL A 138 -21.53 -9.12 5.67
C VAL A 138 -22.39 -7.87 5.45
N GLU A 139 -22.01 -6.76 6.07
CA GLU A 139 -22.74 -5.48 5.98
C GLU A 139 -22.79 -4.93 4.54
N PHE A 140 -21.76 -5.20 3.75
CA PHE A 140 -21.73 -4.83 2.33
C PHE A 140 -22.58 -5.74 1.44
N VAL A 141 -22.73 -7.01 1.83
CA VAL A 141 -23.48 -8.01 1.06
C VAL A 141 -24.99 -7.88 1.31
N ASP A 142 -25.39 -7.61 2.56
CA ASP A 142 -26.80 -7.44 2.93
C ASP A 142 -27.33 -6.01 2.70
N GLY A 143 -26.44 -5.08 2.34
CA GLY A 143 -26.77 -3.70 1.99
C GLY A 143 -27.00 -2.79 3.20
N THR A 144 -26.71 -3.25 4.43
CA THR A 144 -26.75 -2.40 5.62
C THR A 144 -25.66 -1.32 5.59
N ALA A 145 -24.51 -1.62 4.98
CA ALA A 145 -23.50 -0.65 4.58
C ALA A 145 -23.56 -0.42 3.06
N PRO A 146 -24.00 0.76 2.58
CA PRO A 146 -24.13 1.03 1.15
C PRO A 146 -22.78 1.20 0.42
N GLY A 147 -21.68 1.36 1.18
CA GLY A 147 -20.33 1.61 0.67
C GLY A 147 -19.41 2.13 1.77
N PHE A 148 -18.18 2.50 1.41
CA PHE A 148 -17.22 3.10 2.33
C PHE A 148 -16.69 4.42 1.76
N ALA A 149 -16.24 5.30 2.66
CA ALA A 149 -15.63 6.58 2.30
C ALA A 149 -14.16 6.60 2.74
N ALA A 150 -13.23 6.56 1.79
CA ALA A 150 -11.81 6.76 2.05
C ALA A 150 -11.49 8.27 1.98
N THR A 151 -11.34 8.92 3.14
CA THR A 151 -11.02 10.34 3.24
C THR A 151 -9.54 10.54 3.56
N ILE A 152 -8.85 11.34 2.76
CA ILE A 152 -7.40 11.58 2.89
C ILE A 152 -7.17 13.10 2.92
N ASN A 153 -6.29 13.57 3.83
CA ASN A 153 -5.87 14.98 3.95
C ASN A 153 -7.03 15.98 4.17
N ILE A 154 -7.86 15.76 5.18
CA ILE A 154 -8.83 16.77 5.63
C ILE A 154 -8.10 17.90 6.35
N SER A 155 -8.19 19.11 5.78
CA SER A 155 -7.92 20.37 6.47
C SER A 155 -9.21 21.20 6.43
N ALA A 156 -10.09 20.99 7.42
CA ALA A 156 -11.24 21.88 7.60
C ALA A 156 -10.75 23.20 8.20
N ARG A 157 -10.76 24.27 7.40
CA ARG A 157 -10.61 25.63 7.92
C ARG A 157 -11.92 25.96 8.64
N LEU A 158 -11.97 25.75 9.96
CA LEU A 158 -13.05 26.28 10.79
C LEU A 158 -13.03 27.80 10.62
N VAL A 159 -14.11 28.33 10.02
CA VAL A 159 -14.38 29.77 9.91
C VAL A 159 -14.94 30.26 11.24
#